data_AF-A0A916DWD8-F1
#
_entry.id   AF-A0A916DWD8-F1
#
_cell.length_a   1.000
_cell.length_b   1.000
_cell.length_c   1.000
_cell.angle_alpha   90.00
_cell.angle_beta   90.00
_cell.angle_gamma   90.00
#
_symmetry.space_group_name_H-M   'P 1'
#
loop_
_entity.id
_entity.type
_entity.pdbx_description
1 polymer ?
#
loop_
_entity_poly.entity_id
_entity_poly.type
_entity_poly.pdbx_seq_one_letter_code
_entity_poly.pdbx_strand_id
1 'polypeptide(L)'
;MKYNIILLICLAIFFTNCVSNNKTMEVNKAYKIVDTFINTAKSDTLSIEDVFNDYIINANVIKAHKEMKEAYLVQLKELRQDLAQQTYAVLPWREAEDKQAAATMDLLKNEEDKNNVFVIFVEDEPKYYILVKENEGIQSIIPMRKVDTIIGWL
;
A
#
# COMPACT_ATOMS: atom_id res chain seq x y z
N MET A 1 12.85 -60.13 2.66
CA MET A 1 13.98 -59.16 2.58
C MET A 1 13.90 -58.53 1.20
N LYS A 2 13.64 -57.24 0.96
CA LYS A 2 13.83 -56.02 1.74
C LYS A 2 12.69 -55.04 1.41
N TYR A 3 12.01 -54.53 2.42
CA TYR A 3 11.31 -53.25 2.38
C TYR A 3 12.35 -52.12 2.45
N ASN A 4 12.16 -51.03 1.70
CA ASN A 4 12.62 -49.66 1.96
C ASN A 4 13.03 -48.91 0.68
N ILE A 5 12.07 -48.39 -0.08
CA ILE A 5 12.19 -47.09 -0.79
C ILE A 5 10.76 -46.48 -0.91
N ILE A 6 10.04 -46.37 0.20
CA ILE A 6 8.84 -45.50 0.28
C ILE A 6 8.89 -44.81 1.64
N LEU A 7 9.94 -44.04 1.88
CA LEU A 7 10.06 -43.21 3.09
C LEU A 7 10.87 -41.94 2.82
N LEU A 8 10.67 -41.31 1.65
CA LEU A 8 11.35 -40.04 1.35
C LEU A 8 10.51 -39.04 0.54
N ILE A 9 9.18 -39.16 0.55
CA ILE A 9 8.29 -38.19 -0.14
C ILE A 9 7.24 -37.56 0.80
N CYS A 10 7.15 -37.97 2.07
CA CYS A 10 6.15 -37.41 3.00
C CYS A 10 6.66 -36.29 3.91
N LEU A 11 7.94 -35.88 3.85
CA LEU A 11 8.46 -34.80 4.69
C LEU A 11 8.69 -33.45 3.98
N ALA A 12 8.52 -33.39 2.66
CA ALA A 12 8.71 -32.16 1.89
C ALA A 12 7.41 -31.37 1.60
N ILE A 13 6.24 -31.93 1.93
CA ILE A 13 4.93 -31.30 1.64
C ILE A 13 4.38 -30.53 2.86
N PHE A 14 4.97 -30.67 4.05
CA PHE A 14 4.50 -29.99 5.26
C PHE A 14 5.18 -28.64 5.56
N PHE A 15 6.23 -28.25 4.83
CA PHE A 15 6.90 -26.95 5.05
C PHE A 15 6.62 -25.89 3.98
N THR A 16 5.98 -26.24 2.86
CA THR A 16 5.65 -25.29 1.79
C THR A 16 4.29 -24.60 1.96
N ASN A 17 3.40 -25.11 2.83
CA ASN A 17 2.06 -24.53 3.01
C ASN A 17 1.95 -23.50 4.14
N CYS A 18 2.94 -23.37 5.02
CA CYS A 18 2.89 -22.34 6.08
C CYS A 18 3.40 -20.97 5.61
N VAL A 19 4.30 -20.91 4.62
CA VAL A 19 4.89 -19.63 4.14
C VAL A 19 3.97 -18.93 3.13
N SER A 20 3.19 -19.70 2.35
CA SER A 20 2.23 -19.14 1.38
C SER A 20 1.00 -18.54 2.08
N ASN A 21 0.44 -19.22 3.08
CA ASN A 21 -0.76 -18.76 3.77
C ASN A 21 -0.55 -17.45 4.55
N ASN A 22 0.62 -17.25 5.17
CA ASN A 22 0.89 -16.01 5.89
C ASN A 22 0.99 -14.81 4.94
N LYS A 23 1.71 -14.95 3.82
CA LYS A 23 1.86 -13.87 2.82
C LYS A 23 0.52 -13.51 2.17
N THR A 24 -0.30 -14.49 1.80
CA THR A 24 -1.64 -14.23 1.25
C THR A 24 -2.56 -13.57 2.29
N MET A 25 -2.45 -13.97 3.56
CA MET A 25 -3.21 -13.37 4.65
C MET A 25 -2.76 -11.93 4.99
N GLU A 26 -1.46 -11.63 4.88
CA GLU A 26 -0.87 -10.30 5.10
C GLU A 26 -1.31 -9.31 4.01
N VAL A 27 -1.23 -9.69 2.74
CA VAL A 27 -1.72 -8.88 1.61
C VAL A 27 -3.22 -8.57 1.77
N ASN A 28 -4.03 -9.55 2.22
CA ASN A 28 -5.45 -9.34 2.46
C ASN A 28 -5.75 -8.31 3.57
N LYS A 29 -4.86 -8.16 4.56
CA LYS A 29 -5.01 -7.16 5.62
C LYS A 29 -4.63 -5.76 5.15
N ALA A 30 -3.49 -5.62 4.47
CA ALA A 30 -3.07 -4.34 3.91
C ALA A 30 -4.14 -3.80 2.93
N TYR A 31 -4.70 -4.67 2.10
CA TYR A 31 -5.80 -4.33 1.21
C TYR A 31 -7.01 -3.78 1.97
N LYS A 32 -7.40 -4.42 3.09
CA LYS A 32 -8.51 -3.96 3.93
C LYS A 32 -8.26 -2.58 4.55
N ILE A 33 -7.02 -2.31 4.99
CA ILE A 33 -6.63 -0.99 5.52
C ILE A 33 -6.81 0.06 4.42
N VAL A 34 -6.28 -0.19 3.23
CA VAL A 34 -6.37 0.74 2.10
C VAL A 34 -7.82 0.93 1.66
N ASP A 35 -8.60 -0.13 1.51
CA ASP A 35 -10.00 -0.02 1.12
C ASP A 35 -10.82 0.82 2.12
N THR A 36 -10.63 0.58 3.42
CA THR A 36 -11.28 1.36 4.49
C THR A 36 -10.83 2.82 4.44
N PHE A 37 -9.53 3.06 4.27
CA PHE A 37 -8.96 4.40 4.13
C PHE A 37 -9.55 5.14 2.92
N ILE A 38 -9.61 4.51 1.75
CA ILE A 38 -10.12 5.12 0.51
C ILE A 38 -11.60 5.47 0.63
N ASN A 39 -12.40 4.54 1.18
CA ASN A 39 -13.83 4.78 1.42
C ASN A 39 -14.04 5.97 2.39
N THR A 40 -13.18 6.11 3.39
CA THR A 40 -13.21 7.22 4.34
C THR A 40 -12.71 8.52 3.72
N ALA A 41 -11.61 8.49 2.98
CA ALA A 41 -11.00 9.63 2.31
C ALA A 41 -11.93 10.25 1.27
N LYS A 42 -12.73 9.42 0.58
CA LYS A 42 -13.78 9.83 -0.35
C LYS A 42 -15.01 10.44 0.35
N SER A 43 -15.22 10.16 1.65
CA SER A 43 -16.39 10.64 2.35
C SER A 43 -16.34 12.15 2.57
N ASP A 44 -17.40 12.84 2.14
CA ASP A 44 -17.59 14.28 2.39
C ASP A 44 -18.03 14.57 3.83
N THR A 45 -18.38 13.55 4.61
CA THR A 45 -18.83 13.71 6.01
C THR A 45 -17.69 13.91 6.99
N LEU A 46 -16.49 13.40 6.68
CA LEU A 46 -15.31 13.51 7.53
C LEU A 46 -14.41 14.63 7.00
N SER A 47 -13.90 15.46 7.91
CA SER A 47 -12.92 16.48 7.49
C SER A 47 -11.61 15.81 7.07
N ILE A 48 -10.79 16.52 6.29
CA ILE A 48 -9.46 16.04 5.92
C ILE A 48 -8.59 15.84 7.18
N GLU A 49 -8.80 16.65 8.23
CA GLU A 49 -8.09 16.48 9.50
C GLU A 49 -8.52 15.22 10.25
N ASP A 50 -9.80 14.85 10.20
CA ASP A 50 -10.28 13.60 10.81
C ASP A 50 -9.66 12.38 10.13
N VAL A 51 -9.70 12.35 8.79
CA VAL A 51 -9.06 11.28 8.00
C VAL A 51 -7.56 11.20 8.29
N PHE A 52 -6.89 12.35 8.39
CA PHE A 52 -5.49 12.41 8.77
C PHE A 52 -5.24 11.81 10.15
N ASN A 53 -6.03 12.18 11.16
CA ASN A 53 -5.83 11.72 12.53
C ASN A 53 -6.12 10.22 12.71
N ASP A 54 -7.09 9.69 11.98
CA ASP A 54 -7.58 8.32 12.16
C ASP A 54 -6.75 7.29 11.40
N TYR A 55 -6.14 7.66 10.27
CA TYR A 55 -5.51 6.71 9.36
C TYR A 55 -4.01 6.92 9.15
N ILE A 56 -3.47 8.13 9.36
CA ILE A 56 -2.04 8.38 9.17
C ILE A 56 -1.27 7.96 10.43
N ILE A 57 -0.34 7.04 10.25
CA ILE A 57 0.56 6.58 11.32
C ILE A 57 1.38 7.78 11.81
N ASN A 58 1.58 7.84 13.13
CA ASN A 58 2.32 8.93 13.77
C ASN A 58 1.75 10.33 13.49
N ALA A 59 0.44 10.46 13.20
CA ALA A 59 -0.23 11.76 13.02
C ALA A 59 0.11 12.77 14.13
N ASN A 60 0.27 12.34 15.38
CA ASN A 60 0.67 13.20 16.50
C ASN A 60 2.09 13.75 16.36
N VAL A 61 3.04 12.95 15.86
CA VAL A 61 4.41 13.39 15.60
C VAL A 61 4.42 14.35 14.42
N ILE A 62 3.72 14.01 13.33
CA ILE A 62 3.63 14.86 12.13
C ILE A 62 2.99 16.22 12.48
N LYS A 63 1.96 16.25 13.34
CA LYS A 63 1.32 17.50 13.82
C LYS A 63 2.28 18.44 14.54
N ALA A 64 3.34 17.91 15.17
CA ALA A 64 4.35 18.75 15.80
C ALA A 64 5.21 19.50 14.77
N HIS A 65 5.22 19.06 13.51
CA HIS A 65 5.94 19.67 12.40
C HIS A 65 4.97 20.32 11.41
N LYS A 66 4.77 21.64 11.53
CA LYS A 66 3.79 22.40 10.75
C LYS A 66 3.85 22.12 9.24
N GLU A 67 5.04 22.21 8.64
CA GLU A 67 5.22 22.02 7.19
C GLU A 67 4.87 20.59 6.75
N MET A 68 5.24 19.58 7.55
CA MET A 68 4.89 18.19 7.26
C MET A 68 3.38 17.97 7.36
N LYS A 69 2.74 18.50 8.42
CA LYS A 69 1.28 18.46 8.56
C LYS A 69 0.60 19.08 7.34
N GLU A 70 1.00 20.29 6.94
CA GLU A 70 0.41 20.98 5.80
C GLU A 70 0.57 20.18 4.51
N ALA A 71 1.74 19.58 4.26
CA ALA A 71 1.97 18.72 3.10
C ALA A 71 1.01 17.52 3.07
N TYR A 72 0.84 16.81 4.20
CA TYR A 72 -0.09 15.68 4.29
C TYR A 72 -1.55 16.09 4.06
N LEU A 73 -1.99 17.21 4.64
CA LEU A 73 -3.36 17.68 4.46
C LEU A 73 -3.63 18.10 3.00
N VAL A 74 -2.65 18.69 2.32
CA VAL A 74 -2.74 19.00 0.88
C VAL A 74 -2.88 17.72 0.07
N GLN A 75 -2.01 16.74 0.29
CA GLN A 75 -2.06 15.45 -0.43
C GLN A 75 -3.40 14.72 -0.22
N LEU A 76 -3.92 14.70 1.00
CA LEU A 76 -5.23 14.10 1.30
C LEU A 76 -6.37 14.85 0.61
N LYS A 77 -6.28 16.17 0.52
CA LYS A 77 -7.29 17.00 -0.15
C LYS A 77 -7.29 16.75 -1.67
N GLU A 78 -6.11 16.68 -2.28
CA GLU A 78 -5.95 16.36 -3.71
C GLU A 78 -6.47 14.95 -4.00
N LEU A 79 -6.09 13.96 -3.18
CA LEU A 79 -6.59 12.60 -3.28
C LEU A 79 -8.12 12.56 -3.19
N ARG A 80 -8.74 13.23 -2.21
CA ARG A 80 -10.21 13.29 -2.08
C ARG A 80 -10.86 13.86 -3.34
N GLN A 81 -10.30 14.94 -3.90
CA GLN A 81 -10.80 15.55 -5.12
C GLN A 81 -10.75 14.58 -6.31
N ASP A 82 -9.64 13.87 -6.48
CA ASP A 82 -9.50 12.84 -7.52
C ASP A 82 -10.49 11.67 -7.32
N LEU A 83 -10.64 11.18 -6.08
CA LEU A 83 -11.59 10.10 -5.76
C LEU A 83 -13.06 10.51 -5.98
N ALA A 84 -13.37 11.81 -5.92
CA ALA A 84 -14.70 12.35 -6.16
C ALA A 84 -15.06 12.47 -7.66
N GLN A 85 -14.07 12.60 -8.56
CA GLN A 85 -14.29 12.86 -10.00
C GLN A 85 -14.62 11.61 -10.86
N GLN A 86 -14.61 10.41 -10.25
CA GLN A 86 -15.00 9.08 -10.80
C GLN A 86 -13.96 8.31 -11.64
N THR A 87 -14.18 6.99 -11.67
CA THR A 87 -13.33 5.86 -12.09
C THR A 87 -11.89 5.91 -11.57
N TYR A 88 -11.69 5.30 -10.41
CA TYR A 88 -10.37 4.98 -9.88
C TYR A 88 -10.22 3.46 -9.73
N ALA A 89 -8.97 3.00 -9.74
CA ALA A 89 -8.62 1.64 -9.35
C ALA A 89 -7.50 1.69 -8.32
N VAL A 90 -7.57 0.79 -7.34
CA VAL A 90 -6.51 0.62 -6.35
C VAL A 90 -5.93 -0.77 -6.56
N LEU A 91 -4.66 -0.83 -6.92
CA LEU A 91 -3.96 -2.09 -7.19
C LEU A 91 -2.74 -2.21 -6.27
N PRO A 92 -2.44 -3.41 -5.76
CA PRO A 92 -1.15 -3.63 -5.13
C PRO A 92 -0.03 -3.41 -6.15
N TRP A 93 1.15 -2.98 -5.68
CA TRP A 93 2.28 -2.63 -6.55
C TRP A 93 2.60 -3.71 -7.59
N ARG A 94 2.59 -4.99 -7.20
CA ARG A 94 2.89 -6.10 -8.13
C ARG A 94 1.98 -6.14 -9.35
N GLU A 95 0.70 -5.82 -9.20
CA GLU A 95 -0.25 -5.78 -10.31
C GLU A 95 -0.16 -4.47 -11.11
N ALA A 96 0.20 -3.37 -10.43
CA ALA A 96 0.38 -2.06 -11.05
C ALA A 96 1.64 -2.00 -11.93
N GLU A 97 2.74 -2.62 -11.48
CA GLU A 97 4.01 -2.74 -12.20
C GLU A 97 3.82 -3.44 -13.56
N ASP A 98 3.05 -4.54 -13.58
CA ASP A 98 2.73 -5.26 -14.82
C ASP A 98 1.89 -4.42 -15.78
N LYS A 99 0.98 -3.59 -15.26
CA LYS A 99 0.14 -2.69 -16.09
C LYS A 99 0.92 -1.52 -16.68
N GLN A 100 2.05 -1.11 -16.08
CA GLN A 100 2.73 0.11 -16.49
C GLN A 100 4.24 0.10 -16.23
N ALA A 101 4.94 -0.84 -16.86
CA ALA A 101 6.39 -1.02 -16.79
C ALA A 101 7.25 0.23 -17.15
N ALA A 102 6.66 1.28 -17.73
CA ALA A 102 7.34 2.55 -18.04
C ALA A 102 7.17 3.64 -16.97
N ALA A 103 6.21 3.49 -16.05
CA ALA A 103 5.99 4.40 -14.91
C ALA A 103 6.76 3.94 -13.66
N THR A 104 7.38 2.76 -13.73
CA THR A 104 8.13 2.10 -12.68
C THR A 104 9.43 2.83 -12.38
N MET A 105 9.38 3.66 -11.35
CA MET A 105 10.58 4.16 -10.69
C MET A 105 11.11 3.04 -9.77
N ASP A 106 12.43 3.01 -9.53
CA ASP A 106 13.09 2.12 -8.55
C ASP A 106 12.69 2.49 -7.10
N LEU A 107 11.41 2.43 -6.79
CA LEU A 107 10.81 2.92 -5.55
C LEU A 107 11.07 1.99 -4.37
N LEU A 108 11.15 0.69 -4.64
CA LEU A 108 11.14 -0.34 -3.60
C LEU A 108 12.36 -1.23 -3.81
N LYS A 109 13.41 -0.98 -3.02
CA LYS A 109 14.62 -1.80 -3.00
C LYS A 109 14.39 -3.15 -2.32
N ASN A 110 13.31 -3.29 -1.54
CA ASN A 110 12.94 -4.52 -0.83
C ASN A 110 11.60 -5.07 -1.35
N GLU A 111 11.55 -6.38 -1.60
CA GLU A 111 10.34 -7.12 -2.03
C GLU A 111 9.24 -7.14 -0.97
N GLU A 112 9.60 -6.95 0.30
CA GLU A 112 8.64 -6.84 1.40
C GLU A 112 7.81 -5.56 1.29
N ASP A 113 8.44 -4.44 0.92
CA ASP A 113 7.76 -3.16 0.73
C ASP A 113 6.74 -3.23 -0.42
N LYS A 114 6.99 -4.06 -1.44
CA LYS A 114 6.07 -4.28 -2.57
C LYS A 114 4.72 -4.89 -2.17
N ASN A 115 4.64 -5.62 -1.06
CA ASN A 115 3.36 -6.15 -0.57
C ASN A 115 2.50 -5.08 0.12
N ASN A 116 3.14 -4.01 0.55
CA ASN A 116 2.58 -2.97 1.38
C ASN A 116 2.37 -1.65 0.62
N VAL A 117 2.78 -1.60 -0.65
CA VAL A 117 2.55 -0.46 -1.54
C VAL A 117 1.36 -0.73 -2.45
N PHE A 118 0.49 0.27 -2.53
CA PHE A 118 -0.67 0.30 -3.39
C PHE A 118 -0.58 1.50 -4.32
N VAL A 119 -1.05 1.32 -5.55
CA VAL A 119 -1.10 2.37 -6.57
C VAL A 119 -2.55 2.73 -6.82
N ILE A 120 -2.84 4.02 -6.76
CA ILE A 120 -4.14 4.56 -7.15
C ILE A 120 -4.03 5.06 -8.58
N PHE A 121 -4.84 4.46 -9.44
CA PHE A 121 -5.08 4.90 -10.79
C PHE A 121 -6.32 5.78 -10.82
N VAL A 122 -6.24 6.91 -11.52
CA VAL A 122 -7.35 7.82 -11.79
C VAL A 122 -7.38 7.99 -13.29
N GLU A 123 -8.51 7.69 -13.94
CA GLU A 123 -8.61 7.69 -15.41
C GLU A 123 -7.52 6.83 -16.08
N ASP A 124 -7.24 5.66 -15.50
CA ASP A 124 -6.19 4.72 -15.92
C ASP A 124 -4.74 5.26 -15.87
N GLU A 125 -4.52 6.46 -15.33
CA GLU A 125 -3.19 7.01 -15.04
C GLU A 125 -2.82 6.83 -13.57
N PRO A 126 -1.59 6.40 -13.25
CA PRO A 126 -1.17 6.17 -11.88
C PRO A 126 -0.89 7.55 -11.24
N LYS A 127 -1.63 7.89 -10.19
CA LYS A 127 -1.54 9.21 -9.55
C LYS A 127 -0.93 9.19 -8.16
N TYR A 128 -1.06 8.09 -7.42
CA TYR A 128 -0.58 8.04 -6.05
C TYR A 128 0.02 6.69 -5.70
N TYR A 129 1.07 6.73 -4.88
CA TYR A 129 1.52 5.61 -4.07
C TYR A 129 0.94 5.74 -2.66
N ILE A 130 0.42 4.65 -2.12
CA ILE A 130 0.07 4.50 -0.72
C ILE A 130 0.96 3.43 -0.13
N LEU A 131 1.73 3.79 0.89
CA LEU A 131 2.45 2.83 1.72
C LEU A 131 1.63 2.53 2.97
N VAL A 132 1.40 1.26 3.21
CA VAL A 132 0.78 0.73 4.42
C VAL A 132 1.89 0.21 5.32
N LYS A 133 1.82 0.47 6.62
CA LYS A 133 2.59 -0.30 7.58
C LYS A 133 1.68 -1.35 8.18
N GLU A 134 2.10 -2.61 8.08
CA GLU A 134 1.27 -3.75 8.44
C GLU A 134 0.66 -3.62 9.83
N ASN A 135 -0.67 -3.78 9.89
CA ASN A 135 -1.48 -3.72 11.12
C ASN A 135 -1.51 -2.35 11.84
N GLU A 136 -0.90 -1.30 11.29
CA GLU A 136 -0.88 0.04 11.90
C GLU A 136 -1.77 1.04 11.15
N GLY A 137 -1.64 1.15 9.83
CA GLY A 137 -2.38 2.15 9.05
C GLY A 137 -1.62 2.64 7.82
N ILE A 138 -1.94 3.87 7.38
CA ILE A 138 -1.29 4.52 6.24
C ILE A 138 -0.02 5.21 6.73
N GLN A 139 1.13 4.79 6.22
CA GLN A 139 2.41 5.41 6.53
C GLN A 139 2.65 6.65 5.67
N SER A 140 2.32 6.58 4.38
CA SER A 140 2.53 7.71 3.46
C SER A 140 1.57 7.67 2.27
N ILE A 141 1.31 8.86 1.73
CA ILE A 141 0.58 9.08 0.48
C ILE A 141 1.50 9.95 -0.38
N ILE A 142 1.89 9.45 -1.54
CA ILE A 142 2.91 10.09 -2.36
C ILE A 142 2.34 10.31 -3.75
N PRO A 143 2.09 11.57 -4.15
CA PRO A 143 1.70 11.88 -5.51
C PRO A 143 2.78 11.42 -6.49
N MET A 144 2.36 10.78 -7.57
CA MET A 144 3.25 10.36 -8.64
C MET A 144 3.56 11.54 -9.53
N ARG A 145 4.84 11.93 -9.58
CA ARG A 145 5.35 12.86 -10.60
C ARG A 145 6.24 12.08 -11.54
N LYS A 146 6.19 12.41 -12.84
CA LYS A 146 6.96 11.75 -13.93
C LYS A 146 8.49 11.73 -13.76
N VAL A 147 9.04 12.20 -12.64
CA VAL A 147 10.49 12.37 -12.38
C VAL A 147 10.89 12.17 -10.90
N ASP A 148 9.99 11.76 -9.99
CA ASP A 148 10.27 11.75 -8.54
C ASP A 148 10.90 10.43 -8.03
N THR A 149 12.23 10.38 -7.87
CA THR A 149 12.88 9.25 -7.21
C THR A 149 12.66 9.32 -5.70
N ILE A 150 11.92 8.38 -5.13
CA ILE A 150 11.79 8.25 -3.66
C ILE A 150 13.09 7.64 -3.12
N ILE A 151 13.98 8.48 -2.60
CA ILE A 151 15.24 8.06 -1.97
C ILE A 151 15.12 8.16 -0.46
N GLY A 152 15.10 7.01 0.21
CA GLY A 152 15.15 6.93 1.68
C GLY A 152 13.78 7.13 2.31
N TRP A 153 13.28 6.06 2.92
CA TRP A 153 12.10 6.08 3.78
C TRP A 153 12.52 6.66 5.13
N LEU A 154 11.83 7.71 5.59
CA LEU A 154 11.95 8.19 6.98
C LEU A 154 11.07 7.36 7.90
#